data_AF-A0A1H9X8X4-F1
#
_entry.id   AF-A0A1H9X8X4-F1
#
_cell.length_a   1.000
_cell.length_b   1.000
_cell.length_c   1.000
_cell.angle_alpha   90.00
_cell.angle_beta   90.00
_cell.angle_gamma   90.00
#
_symmetry.space_group_name_H-M   'P 1'
#
loop_
_entity.id
_entity.type
_entity.pdbx_description
1 polymer ?
#
loop_
_entity_poly.entity_id
_entity_poly.type
_entity_poly.pdbx_seq_one_letter_code
_entity_poly.pdbx_strand_id
1 'polypeptide(L)'
;MIKINLVKTSLIAVLLLIMGACTQAENTLSQAKRDLPFPVLFPEEMLEDWDVEETVYEDRLLVTTFHNNEEGRVELIQDQNIQGLDLEELRNYVLSNRSSTVQVLESNKVVEVEDFVGELAFFMEPTPTVQYTFVQKKDLFSEVNGKVPFYQVIGTDISQEELKRFISTLEAST
;
A
#
# COMPACT_ATOMS: atom_id res chain seq x y z
N MET A 1 -51.61 21.44 -6.10
CA MET A 1 -50.95 20.73 -7.21
C MET A 1 -49.44 21.00 -7.11
N ILE A 2 -48.73 20.27 -6.24
CA ILE A 2 -47.26 20.34 -6.09
C ILE A 2 -46.81 18.89 -5.86
N LYS A 3 -46.59 18.15 -6.95
CA LYS A 3 -46.06 16.77 -6.94
C LYS A 3 -44.85 16.64 -7.87
N ILE A 4 -44.16 17.75 -8.12
CA ILE A 4 -42.92 17.77 -8.87
C ILE A 4 -41.89 18.32 -7.89
N ASN A 5 -41.06 17.45 -7.30
CA ASN A 5 -39.63 17.67 -7.04
C ASN A 5 -39.03 16.90 -5.86
N LEU A 6 -39.79 16.25 -4.97
CA LEU A 6 -39.17 15.59 -3.80
C LEU A 6 -38.15 14.50 -4.21
N VAL A 7 -38.50 13.68 -5.21
CA VAL A 7 -37.61 12.63 -5.75
C VAL A 7 -36.39 13.21 -6.47
N LYS A 8 -36.56 14.34 -7.20
CA LYS A 8 -35.45 15.00 -7.91
C LYS A 8 -34.48 15.69 -6.93
N THR A 9 -34.98 16.35 -5.89
CA THR A 9 -34.15 16.96 -4.84
C THR A 9 -33.43 15.92 -3.99
N SER A 10 -34.06 14.76 -3.70
CA SER A 10 -33.36 13.65 -3.04
C SER A 10 -32.27 13.05 -3.91
N LEU A 11 -32.51 12.89 -5.22
CA LEU A 11 -31.48 12.38 -6.14
C LEU A 11 -30.27 13.32 -6.23
N ILE A 12 -30.50 14.64 -6.27
CA ILE A 12 -29.42 15.64 -6.29
C ILE A 12 -28.65 15.67 -4.96
N ALA A 13 -29.35 15.54 -3.83
CA ALA A 13 -28.69 15.51 -2.52
C ALA A 13 -27.83 14.24 -2.33
N VAL A 14 -28.31 13.08 -2.79
CA VAL A 14 -27.52 11.83 -2.79
C VAL A 14 -26.32 11.95 -3.73
N LEU A 15 -26.50 12.53 -4.92
CA LEU A 15 -25.40 12.75 -5.86
C LEU A 15 -24.31 13.68 -5.28
N LEU A 16 -24.71 14.74 -4.56
CA LEU A 16 -23.78 15.67 -3.91
C LEU A 16 -23.04 15.04 -2.72
N LEU A 17 -23.67 14.15 -1.97
CA LEU A 17 -23.02 13.42 -0.87
C LEU A 17 -21.96 12.43 -1.38
N ILE A 18 -22.25 11.75 -2.50
CA ILE A 18 -21.30 10.81 -3.12
C ILE A 18 -20.07 11.57 -3.66
N MET A 19 -20.25 12.78 -4.22
CA MET A 19 -19.12 13.59 -4.70
C MET A 19 -18.21 14.09 -3.56
N GLY A 20 -18.72 14.30 -2.34
CA GLY A 20 -17.92 14.76 -1.21
C GLY A 20 -16.93 13.71 -0.68
N ALA A 21 -17.32 12.44 -0.66
CA ALA A 21 -16.50 11.36 -0.12
C ALA A 21 -15.21 11.13 -0.93
N CYS A 22 -15.30 11.13 -2.26
CA CYS A 22 -14.11 10.99 -3.13
C CYS A 22 -13.13 12.17 -2.96
N THR A 23 -13.63 13.39 -2.77
CA THR A 23 -12.74 14.57 -2.59
C THR A 23 -11.97 14.53 -1.27
N GLN A 24 -12.47 13.83 -0.25
CA GLN A 24 -11.80 13.75 1.04
C GLN A 24 -10.56 12.84 0.99
N ALA A 25 -10.67 11.67 0.36
CA ALA A 25 -9.55 10.74 0.20
C ALA A 25 -8.41 11.39 -0.62
N GLU A 26 -8.74 12.02 -1.74
CA GLU A 26 -7.76 12.69 -2.61
C GLU A 26 -7.05 13.86 -1.92
N ASN A 27 -7.80 14.67 -1.14
CA ASN A 27 -7.21 15.74 -0.35
C ASN A 27 -6.28 15.23 0.75
N THR A 28 -6.65 14.14 1.42
CA THR A 28 -5.87 13.50 2.49
C THR A 28 -4.55 12.95 1.93
N LEU A 29 -4.62 12.22 0.80
CA LEU A 29 -3.44 11.73 0.10
C LEU A 29 -2.52 12.88 -0.35
N SER A 30 -3.11 13.94 -0.93
CA SER A 30 -2.36 15.13 -1.36
C SER A 30 -1.69 15.85 -0.20
N GLN A 31 -2.30 15.84 0.99
CA GLN A 31 -1.69 16.37 2.20
C GLN A 31 -0.50 15.51 2.64
N ALA A 32 -0.68 14.19 2.71
CA ALA A 32 0.38 13.27 3.09
C ALA A 32 1.62 13.39 2.18
N LYS A 33 1.44 13.54 0.86
CA LYS A 33 2.53 13.79 -0.10
C LYS A 33 3.38 15.02 0.23
N ARG A 34 2.76 16.08 0.78
CA ARG A 34 3.48 17.32 1.15
C ARG A 34 4.16 17.23 2.51
N ASP A 35 3.54 16.52 3.44
CA ASP A 35 3.92 16.57 4.86
C ASP A 35 4.89 15.44 5.24
N LEU A 36 4.87 14.30 4.52
CA LEU A 36 5.75 13.17 4.78
C LEU A 36 7.18 13.43 4.26
N PRO A 37 8.23 13.07 5.03
CA PRO A 37 9.62 13.29 4.65
C PRO A 37 10.17 12.20 3.71
N PHE A 38 9.30 11.40 3.09
CA PHE A 38 9.63 10.29 2.20
C PHE A 38 8.58 10.17 1.09
N PRO A 39 8.90 9.52 -0.04
CA PRO A 39 7.96 9.35 -1.15
C PRO A 39 6.71 8.58 -0.74
N VAL A 40 5.54 9.05 -1.14
CA VAL A 40 4.28 8.35 -0.89
C VAL A 40 4.00 7.39 -2.02
N LEU A 41 3.84 6.10 -1.68
CA LEU A 41 3.39 5.07 -2.60
C LEU A 41 1.89 5.14 -2.81
N PHE A 42 1.46 5.01 -4.05
CA PHE A 42 0.04 4.85 -4.41
C PHE A 42 -0.05 4.13 -5.77
N PRO A 43 -1.10 3.33 -6.03
CA PRO A 43 -1.28 2.72 -7.35
C PRO A 43 -1.35 3.78 -8.46
N GLU A 44 -0.52 3.66 -9.50
CA GLU A 44 -0.66 4.54 -10.69
C GLU A 44 -1.94 4.20 -11.45
N GLU A 45 -2.18 2.90 -11.65
CA GLU A 45 -3.41 2.35 -12.19
C GLU A 45 -4.00 1.38 -11.18
N MET A 46 -5.26 1.59 -10.81
CA MET A 46 -6.00 0.65 -9.97
C MET A 46 -6.20 -0.66 -10.73
N LEU A 47 -5.98 -1.79 -10.05
CA LEU A 47 -6.35 -3.10 -10.57
C LEU A 47 -7.86 -3.13 -10.87
N GLU A 48 -8.25 -3.93 -11.87
CA GLU A 48 -9.65 -4.19 -12.16
C GLU A 48 -10.35 -4.71 -10.90
N ASP A 49 -11.56 -4.20 -10.63
CA ASP A 49 -12.38 -4.52 -9.46
C ASP A 49 -11.86 -4.02 -8.10
N TRP A 50 -10.79 -3.22 -8.06
CA TRP A 50 -10.29 -2.60 -6.83
C TRP A 50 -10.67 -1.13 -6.74
N ASP A 51 -11.17 -0.72 -5.57
CA ASP A 51 -11.53 0.66 -5.27
C ASP A 51 -10.93 1.11 -3.92
N VAL A 52 -10.63 2.41 -3.84
CA VAL A 52 -10.24 3.04 -2.57
C VAL A 52 -11.46 3.10 -1.66
N GLU A 53 -11.37 2.44 -0.51
CA GLU A 53 -12.40 2.52 0.54
C GLU A 53 -12.17 3.75 1.41
N GLU A 54 -10.95 3.93 1.90
CA GLU A 54 -10.60 4.96 2.88
C GLU A 54 -9.13 5.39 2.76
N THR A 55 -8.86 6.65 3.10
CA THR A 55 -7.50 7.15 3.30
C THR A 55 -7.45 7.94 4.59
N VAL A 56 -6.57 7.53 5.51
CA VAL A 56 -6.37 8.16 6.82
C VAL A 56 -4.93 8.67 6.89
N TYR A 57 -4.77 9.94 7.28
CA TYR A 57 -3.47 10.55 7.54
C TYR A 57 -3.49 11.24 8.90
N GLU A 58 -2.74 10.69 9.86
CA GLU A 58 -2.63 11.22 11.22
C GLU A 58 -1.22 10.94 11.76
N ASP A 59 -0.62 11.87 12.50
CA ASP A 59 0.68 11.68 13.17
C ASP A 59 1.82 11.13 12.28
N ARG A 60 1.83 11.47 10.98
CA ARG A 60 2.76 10.97 9.95
C ARG A 60 2.63 9.47 9.62
N LEU A 61 1.52 8.87 10.00
CA LEU A 61 1.06 7.57 9.52
C LEU A 61 0.05 7.81 8.40
N LEU A 62 0.32 7.26 7.22
CA LEU A 62 -0.63 7.20 6.13
C LEU A 62 -1.10 5.76 5.96
N VAL A 63 -2.41 5.55 6.04
CA VAL A 63 -3.06 4.26 5.75
C VAL A 63 -4.06 4.48 4.63
N THR A 64 -3.94 3.70 3.57
CA THR A 64 -4.96 3.63 2.51
C THR A 64 -5.54 2.23 2.47
N THR A 65 -6.86 2.15 2.63
CA THR A 65 -7.62 0.91 2.55
C THR A 65 -8.24 0.79 1.17
N PHE A 66 -8.05 -0.36 0.55
CA PHE A 66 -8.63 -0.75 -0.72
C PHE A 66 -9.47 -2.00 -0.52
N HIS A 67 -10.57 -2.12 -1.28
CA HIS A 67 -11.41 -3.30 -1.28
C HIS A 67 -11.63 -3.76 -2.72
N ASN A 68 -11.83 -5.06 -2.90
CA ASN A 68 -12.29 -5.63 -4.16
C ASN A 68 -13.76 -6.06 -4.07
N ASN A 69 -14.33 -6.45 -5.22
CA ASN A 69 -15.71 -6.92 -5.32
C ASN A 69 -15.97 -8.31 -4.67
N GLU A 70 -14.93 -9.03 -4.24
CA GLU A 70 -14.96 -10.39 -3.69
C GLU A 70 -14.66 -10.45 -2.17
N GLU A 71 -14.88 -9.35 -1.43
CA GLU A 71 -14.58 -9.19 0.00
C GLU A 71 -13.09 -9.08 0.37
N GLY A 72 -12.19 -9.16 -0.62
CA GLY A 72 -10.76 -8.97 -0.43
C GLY A 72 -10.42 -7.53 -0.04
N ARG A 73 -9.49 -7.37 0.90
CA ARG A 73 -9.09 -6.06 1.44
C ARG A 73 -7.58 -5.90 1.46
N VAL A 74 -7.10 -4.72 1.09
CA VAL A 74 -5.68 -4.35 1.16
C VAL A 74 -5.52 -3.06 1.95
N GLU A 75 -4.62 -3.07 2.93
CA GLU A 75 -4.19 -1.86 3.64
C GLU A 75 -2.74 -1.55 3.25
N LEU A 76 -2.53 -0.39 2.63
CA LEU A 76 -1.20 0.19 2.39
C LEU A 76 -0.85 1.15 3.52
N ILE A 77 0.15 0.78 4.30
CA ILE A 77 0.62 1.49 5.49
C ILE A 77 2.00 2.09 5.20
N GLN A 78 2.14 3.40 5.47
CA GLN A 78 3.37 4.15 5.22
C GLN A 78 3.70 4.99 6.47
N ASP A 79 4.76 4.60 7.18
CA ASP A 79 5.24 5.24 8.40
C ASP A 79 6.76 5.09 8.50
N GLN A 80 7.43 6.19 8.87
CA GLN A 80 8.87 6.26 9.13
C GLN A 80 9.33 5.34 10.29
N ASN A 81 8.41 4.86 11.12
CA ASN A 81 8.69 4.05 12.30
C ASN A 81 8.40 2.56 12.12
N ILE A 82 7.98 2.11 10.93
CA ILE A 82 7.85 0.68 10.66
C ILE A 82 9.22 0.03 10.88
N GLN A 83 9.23 -1.06 11.66
CA GLN A 83 10.40 -1.86 11.98
C GLN A 83 10.20 -3.29 11.49
N GLY A 84 11.27 -4.08 11.52
CA GLY A 84 11.18 -5.53 11.30
C GLY A 84 11.82 -6.02 10.01
N LEU A 85 12.51 -5.17 9.25
CA LEU A 85 13.36 -5.60 8.15
C LEU A 85 14.83 -5.46 8.52
N ASP A 86 15.62 -6.48 8.20
CA ASP A 86 17.08 -6.41 8.23
C ASP A 86 17.61 -5.83 6.91
N LEU A 87 17.91 -4.53 6.89
CA LEU A 87 18.40 -3.84 5.69
C LEU A 87 19.72 -4.43 5.16
N GLU A 88 20.56 -5.01 6.02
CA GLU A 88 21.82 -5.65 5.60
C GLU A 88 21.52 -6.97 4.89
N GLU A 89 20.60 -7.77 5.42
CA GLU A 89 20.12 -8.99 4.78
C GLU A 89 19.49 -8.69 3.41
N LEU A 90 18.58 -7.70 3.33
CA LEU A 90 17.95 -7.31 2.06
C LEU A 90 18.98 -6.82 1.03
N ARG A 91 19.98 -6.04 1.47
CA ARG A 91 21.07 -5.60 0.60
C ARG A 91 21.88 -6.78 0.07
N ASN A 92 22.25 -7.71 0.94
CA ASN A 92 22.99 -8.92 0.58
C ASN A 92 22.17 -9.82 -0.36
N TYR A 93 20.85 -9.91 -0.15
CA TYR A 93 19.93 -10.61 -1.04
C TYR A 93 19.94 -10.01 -2.45
N VAL A 94 19.73 -8.69 -2.57
CA VAL A 94 19.73 -8.00 -3.88
C VAL A 94 21.09 -8.10 -4.59
N LEU A 95 22.21 -8.11 -3.84
CA LEU A 95 23.55 -8.30 -4.40
C LEU A 95 23.83 -9.75 -4.83
N SER A 96 23.41 -10.74 -4.03
CA SER A 96 23.64 -12.17 -4.31
C SER A 96 22.73 -12.72 -5.41
N ASN A 97 21.50 -12.22 -5.53
CA ASN A 97 20.62 -12.58 -6.65
C ASN A 97 21.18 -12.12 -8.01
N ARG A 98 22.06 -11.11 -8.03
CA ARG A 98 22.83 -10.69 -9.22
C ARG A 98 24.05 -11.57 -9.51
N SER A 99 24.48 -12.36 -8.54
CA SER A 99 25.65 -13.24 -8.62
C SER A 99 25.20 -14.66 -8.28
N SER A 100 24.60 -15.34 -9.26
CA SER A 100 24.05 -16.69 -9.12
C SER A 100 24.96 -17.59 -8.29
N THR A 101 24.43 -18.03 -7.14
CA THR A 101 24.83 -19.16 -6.27
C THR A 101 25.00 -18.74 -4.80
N VAL A 102 23.91 -18.60 -4.03
CA VAL A 102 23.89 -18.96 -2.59
C VAL A 102 22.47 -19.41 -2.20
N GLN A 103 22.41 -20.50 -1.43
CA GLN A 103 21.20 -21.14 -0.89
C GLN A 103 20.42 -20.22 0.06
N VAL A 104 19.10 -20.24 -0.07
CA VAL A 104 18.13 -19.50 0.75
C VAL A 104 18.09 -20.08 2.16
N LEU A 105 18.34 -19.24 3.16
CA LEU A 105 18.12 -19.53 4.58
C LEU A 105 16.63 -19.40 4.90
N GLU A 106 16.09 -20.39 5.61
CA GLU A 106 14.71 -20.43 6.08
C GLU A 106 14.52 -19.58 7.33
N SER A 107 13.62 -18.59 7.27
CA SER A 107 12.53 -18.40 8.26
C SER A 107 11.64 -17.18 7.94
N ASN A 108 12.11 -16.21 7.16
CA ASN A 108 11.28 -15.23 6.47
C ASN A 108 11.61 -15.28 4.97
N LYS A 109 10.60 -15.36 4.10
CA LYS A 109 10.87 -15.36 2.67
C LYS A 109 11.14 -13.92 2.26
N VAL A 110 12.43 -13.58 2.11
CA VAL A 110 12.81 -12.39 1.37
C VAL A 110 12.28 -12.55 -0.06
N VAL A 111 11.48 -11.58 -0.49
CA VAL A 111 10.79 -11.58 -1.77
C VAL A 111 11.08 -10.26 -2.47
N GLU A 112 11.30 -10.32 -3.78
CA GLU A 112 11.31 -9.16 -4.67
C GLU A 112 9.97 -9.07 -5.41
N VAL A 113 9.42 -7.85 -5.47
CA VAL A 113 8.27 -7.50 -6.32
C VAL A 113 8.66 -6.24 -7.05
N GLU A 114 8.99 -6.37 -8.33
CA GLU A 114 9.45 -5.26 -9.18
C GLU A 114 10.55 -4.43 -8.53
N ASP A 115 10.32 -3.14 -8.25
CA ASP A 115 11.31 -2.24 -7.65
C ASP A 115 11.39 -2.33 -6.12
N PHE A 116 10.61 -3.23 -5.52
CA PHE A 116 10.55 -3.44 -4.07
C PHE A 116 11.22 -4.75 -3.65
N VAL A 117 11.77 -4.73 -2.44
CA VAL A 117 12.29 -5.93 -1.77
C VAL A 117 11.93 -5.88 -0.29
N GLY A 118 11.60 -7.04 0.27
CA GLY A 118 11.12 -7.10 1.65
C GLY A 118 10.85 -8.52 2.11
N GLU A 119 10.13 -8.63 3.21
CA GLU A 119 9.78 -9.90 3.85
C GLU A 119 8.28 -10.13 3.82
N LEU A 120 7.90 -11.37 3.54
CA LEU A 120 6.52 -11.79 3.43
C LEU A 120 6.16 -12.74 4.58
N ALA A 121 5.11 -12.38 5.33
CA ALA A 121 4.58 -13.12 6.46
C ALA A 121 3.13 -13.56 6.21
N PHE A 122 2.75 -14.70 6.79
CA PHE A 122 1.42 -15.30 6.64
C PHE A 122 0.81 -15.58 8.00
N PHE A 123 -0.45 -15.19 8.17
CA PHE A 123 -1.23 -15.42 9.38
C PHE A 123 -2.54 -16.10 8.98
N MET A 124 -2.94 -17.16 9.69
CA MET A 124 -4.13 -17.96 9.35
C MET A 124 -5.34 -17.63 10.22
N GLU A 125 -5.17 -16.92 11.34
CA GLU A 125 -6.22 -16.63 12.31
C GLU A 125 -6.17 -15.16 12.74
N PRO A 126 -7.33 -14.50 12.98
CA PRO A 126 -8.70 -15.00 12.81
C PRO A 126 -9.16 -15.12 11.35
N THR A 127 -8.46 -14.45 10.43
CA THR A 127 -8.72 -14.45 8.98
C THR A 127 -7.39 -14.59 8.25
N PRO A 128 -7.32 -15.36 7.13
CA PRO A 128 -6.12 -15.44 6.32
C PRO A 128 -5.61 -14.06 5.92
N THR A 129 -4.39 -13.76 6.34
CA THR A 129 -3.73 -12.47 6.13
C THR A 129 -2.33 -12.68 5.58
N VAL A 130 -2.03 -11.99 4.49
CA VAL A 130 -0.69 -11.93 3.90
C VAL A 130 -0.14 -10.53 4.13
N GLN A 131 1.01 -10.44 4.80
CA GLN A 131 1.67 -9.17 5.06
C GLN A 131 2.99 -9.12 4.30
N TYR A 132 3.25 -8.01 3.63
CA TYR A 132 4.53 -7.72 3.01
C TYR A 132 5.07 -6.40 3.55
N THR A 133 6.20 -6.46 4.24
CA THR A 133 6.93 -5.27 4.70
C THR A 133 8.14 -5.09 3.80
N PHE A 134 8.34 -3.91 3.22
CA PHE A 134 9.31 -3.72 2.14
C PHE A 134 9.87 -2.30 2.05
N VAL A 135 10.88 -2.16 1.20
CA VAL A 135 11.55 -0.91 0.83
C VAL A 135 11.77 -0.84 -0.68
N GLN A 136 12.03 0.35 -1.22
CA GLN A 136 12.49 0.47 -2.61
C GLN A 136 13.95 -0.01 -2.73
N LYS A 137 14.25 -0.84 -3.74
CA LYS A 137 15.60 -1.41 -3.93
C LYS A 137 16.67 -0.34 -4.10
N LYS A 138 16.35 0.78 -4.75
CA LYS A 138 17.29 1.91 -4.93
C LYS A 138 17.69 2.57 -3.61
N ASP A 139 16.81 2.56 -2.62
CA ASP A 139 17.03 3.21 -1.33
C ASP A 139 18.01 2.41 -0.45
N LEU A 140 18.11 1.09 -0.65
CA LEU A 140 19.05 0.21 0.06
C LEU A 140 20.54 0.59 -0.13
N PHE A 141 20.85 1.27 -1.23
CA PHE A 141 22.22 1.64 -1.64
C PHE A 141 22.45 3.15 -1.64
N SER A 142 21.46 3.95 -1.27
CA SER A 142 21.58 5.39 -1.28
C SER A 142 22.37 5.88 -0.05
N GLU A 143 23.49 6.57 -0.27
CA GLU A 143 24.36 7.13 0.79
C GLU A 143 23.77 8.42 1.43
N VAL A 144 22.57 8.83 1.03
CA VAL A 144 22.03 10.16 1.35
C VAL A 144 21.17 10.10 2.63
N ASN A 145 21.78 10.48 3.75
CA ASN A 145 21.15 11.14 4.91
C ASN A 145 19.82 10.55 5.45
N GLY A 146 19.80 9.24 5.70
CA GLY A 146 19.58 8.85 7.10
C GLY A 146 18.28 8.16 7.51
N LYS A 147 17.47 7.59 6.59
CA LYS A 147 16.49 6.52 6.88
C LYS A 147 15.92 5.97 5.58
N VAL A 148 16.01 4.66 5.38
CA VAL A 148 15.28 3.97 4.29
C VAL A 148 13.80 3.97 4.67
N PRO A 149 12.90 4.49 3.82
CA PRO A 149 11.47 4.44 4.10
C PRO A 149 10.98 3.00 4.01
N PHE A 150 10.22 2.60 5.02
CA PHE A 150 9.60 1.30 5.11
C PHE A 150 8.12 1.43 4.77
N TYR A 151 7.61 0.44 4.06
CA TYR A 151 6.21 0.34 3.66
C TYR A 151 5.70 -1.02 4.05
N GLN A 152 4.39 -1.11 4.28
CA GLN A 152 3.74 -2.36 4.57
C GLN A 152 2.43 -2.44 3.80
N VAL A 153 2.20 -3.59 3.17
CA VAL A 153 0.91 -3.92 2.56
C VAL A 153 0.38 -5.15 3.28
N ILE A 154 -0.85 -5.05 3.80
CA ILE A 154 -1.56 -6.13 4.45
C ILE A 154 -2.74 -6.51 3.57
N GLY A 155 -2.77 -7.74 3.07
CA GLY A 155 -3.90 -8.33 2.37
C GLY A 155 -4.69 -9.25 3.27
N THR A 156 -5.99 -9.03 3.39
CA THR A 156 -6.93 -9.91 4.09
C THR A 156 -7.88 -10.52 3.07
N ASP A 157 -8.13 -11.82 3.20
CA ASP A 157 -8.98 -12.60 2.28
C ASP A 157 -8.53 -12.53 0.80
N ILE A 158 -7.23 -12.34 0.57
CA ILE A 158 -6.61 -12.37 -0.75
C ILE A 158 -5.40 -13.31 -0.81
N SER A 159 -5.08 -13.77 -2.02
CA SER A 159 -3.92 -14.62 -2.26
C SER A 159 -2.59 -13.84 -2.23
N GLN A 160 -1.48 -14.55 -2.04
CA GLN A 160 -0.14 -13.97 -2.15
C GLN A 160 0.11 -13.40 -3.56
N GLU A 161 -0.36 -14.09 -4.59
CA GLU A 161 -0.24 -13.71 -5.99
C GLU A 161 -1.00 -12.40 -6.27
N GLU A 162 -2.19 -12.26 -5.69
CA GLU A 162 -2.99 -11.04 -5.80
C GLU A 162 -2.37 -9.86 -5.06
N LEU A 163 -1.89 -10.08 -3.83
CA LEU A 163 -1.14 -9.06 -3.09
C LEU A 163 0.08 -8.56 -3.91
N LYS A 164 0.83 -9.49 -4.54
CA LYS A 164 1.96 -9.14 -5.39
C LYS A 164 1.55 -8.33 -6.62
N ARG A 165 0.45 -8.69 -7.28
CA ARG A 165 -0.11 -7.90 -8.38
C ARG A 165 -0.48 -6.49 -7.94
N PHE A 166 -1.06 -6.34 -6.74
CA PHE A 166 -1.36 -5.03 -6.18
C PHE A 166 -0.08 -4.22 -5.95
N ILE A 167 0.94 -4.81 -5.32
CA ILE A 167 2.23 -4.15 -5.05
C ILE A 167 2.92 -3.70 -6.34
N SER A 168 2.83 -4.48 -7.41
CA SER A 168 3.34 -4.13 -8.75
C SER A 168 2.71 -2.86 -9.36
N THR A 169 1.55 -2.40 -8.87
CA THR A 169 0.95 -1.14 -9.34
C THR A 169 1.46 0.09 -8.60
N LEU A 170 2.19 -0.11 -7.50
CA LEU A 170 2.58 0.97 -6.60
C LEU A 170 3.73 1.79 -7.20
N GLU A 171 3.50 3.09 -7.31
CA GLU A 171 4.48 4.04 -7.79
C GLU A 171 4.81 5.08 -6.72
N ALA A 172 6.09 5.48 -6.69
CA ALA A 172 6.56 6.50 -5.77
C ALA A 172 6.21 7.89 -6.29
N SER A 173 5.22 8.53 -5.68
CA SER A 173 4.88 9.92 -5.97
C SER A 173 5.58 10.87 -5.01
N THR A 174 6.19 11.91 -5.58
CA THR A 174 6.88 13.00 -4.85
C THR A 174 6.09 14.30 -4.97
#